data_AF-A0A9E5X8R8-F1
#
_entry.id   AF-A0A9E5X8R8-F1
#
_cell.length_a   1.000
_cell.length_b   1.000
_cell.length_c   1.000
_cell.angle_alpha   90.00
_cell.angle_beta   90.00
_cell.angle_gamma   90.00
#
_symmetry.space_group_name_H-M   'P 1'
#
loop_
_entity.id
_entity.type
_entity.pdbx_description
1 polymer ?
#
loop_
_entity_poly.entity_id
_entity_poly.type
_entity_poly.pdbx_seq_one_letter_code
_entity_poly.pdbx_strand_id
1 'polypeptide(L)'
;MQKEIAEWREEGRRADQPSLPLVLLGVDGVITDLSARRSEQDPDVELPDPPIPEYMSGLVGHIADVAEVWWCSTDDQDSLDDLCNFLGLRTLPAVALGSEEMSDASVRRLLWSADAGGRATYFIDDFAGVVPARLPDGTVVIDTAADMVLRPERVPSELRAG
;
A
#
# COMPACT_ATOMS: atom_id res chain seq x y z
N MET A 1 7.66 4.84 21.73
CA MET A 1 6.50 4.03 21.29
C MET A 1 5.15 4.54 21.80
N GLN A 2 4.72 4.31 23.05
CA GLN A 2 3.39 4.78 23.51
C GLN A 2 3.20 6.31 23.41
N LYS A 3 4.27 7.06 23.69
CA LYS A 3 4.30 8.52 23.53
C LYS A 3 4.15 8.95 22.06
N GLU A 4 4.82 8.27 21.13
CA GLU A 4 4.75 8.55 19.68
C GLU A 4 3.36 8.27 19.13
N ILE A 5 2.75 7.13 19.51
CA ILE A 5 1.36 6.81 19.14
C ILE A 5 0.40 7.88 19.67
N ALA A 6 0.60 8.36 20.90
CA ALA A 6 -0.23 9.43 21.45
C ALA A 6 -0.07 10.75 20.66
N GLU A 7 1.15 11.07 20.22
CA GLU A 7 1.44 12.24 19.38
C GLU A 7 0.78 12.12 18.00
N TRP A 8 0.91 10.98 17.32
CA TRP A 8 0.27 10.73 16.01
C TRP A 8 -1.25 10.75 16.09
N ARG A 9 -1.83 10.19 17.17
CA ARG A 9 -3.28 10.27 17.40
C ARG A 9 -3.74 11.72 17.59
N GLU A 10 -2.95 12.55 18.26
CA GLU A 10 -3.29 13.97 18.44
C GLU A 10 -3.15 14.77 17.15
N GLU A 11 -2.15 14.45 16.32
CA GLU A 11 -2.02 14.98 14.96
C GLU A 11 -3.24 14.63 14.12
N GLY A 12 -3.66 13.36 14.12
CA GLY A 12 -4.85 12.88 13.44
C GLY A 12 -6.13 13.62 13.85
N ARG A 13 -6.36 13.80 15.15
CA ARG A 13 -7.53 14.50 15.68
C ARG A 13 -7.59 16.00 15.34
N ARG A 14 -6.44 16.63 15.10
CA ARG A 14 -6.34 18.07 14.84
C ARG A 14 -6.26 18.42 13.37
N ALA A 15 -5.81 17.49 12.53
CA ALA A 15 -5.70 17.69 11.11
C ALA A 15 -7.10 17.78 10.48
N ASP A 16 -7.27 18.69 9.52
CA ASP A 16 -8.42 18.71 8.62
C ASP A 16 -8.23 17.56 7.62
N GLN A 17 -8.55 16.34 8.08
CA GLN A 17 -8.32 15.13 7.32
C GLN A 17 -9.44 14.90 6.31
N PRO A 18 -9.14 14.32 5.14
CA PRO A 18 -10.18 13.90 4.20
C PRO A 18 -11.07 12.84 4.86
N SER A 19 -12.36 12.85 4.51
CA SER A 19 -13.32 11.84 4.99
C SER A 19 -13.15 10.48 4.32
N LEU A 20 -12.31 10.40 3.28
CA LEU A 20 -12.03 9.17 2.54
C LEU A 20 -11.21 8.21 3.40
N PRO A 21 -11.37 6.88 3.22
CA PRO A 21 -10.47 5.91 3.81
C PRO A 21 -9.01 6.14 3.43
N LEU A 22 -8.08 5.65 4.25
CA LEU A 22 -6.66 5.55 3.92
C LEU A 22 -6.33 4.12 3.52
N VAL A 23 -5.71 3.94 2.36
CA VAL A 23 -5.19 2.65 1.89
C VAL A 23 -3.68 2.77 1.71
N LEU A 24 -2.93 1.96 2.45
CA LEU A 24 -1.52 1.69 2.17
C LEU A 24 -1.44 0.46 1.28
N LEU A 25 -0.83 0.63 0.10
CA LEU A 25 -0.83 -0.37 -0.97
C LEU A 25 0.61 -0.76 -1.30
N GLY A 26 0.97 -2.00 -0.99
CA GLY A 26 2.22 -2.63 -1.41
C GLY A 26 2.30 -2.74 -2.93
N VAL A 27 3.52 -2.97 -3.42
CA VAL A 27 3.78 -3.13 -4.87
C VAL A 27 4.16 -4.57 -5.18
N ASP A 28 5.25 -5.05 -4.58
CA ASP A 28 5.73 -6.42 -4.71
C ASP A 28 4.77 -7.42 -4.08
N GLY A 29 4.39 -8.46 -4.83
CA GLY A 29 3.43 -9.48 -4.40
C GLY A 29 1.96 -8.99 -4.34
N VAL A 30 1.72 -7.71 -4.64
CA VAL A 30 0.39 -7.08 -4.61
C VAL A 30 -0.05 -6.67 -6.01
N ILE A 31 0.71 -5.80 -6.67
CA ILE A 31 0.43 -5.32 -8.03
C ILE A 31 1.11 -6.24 -9.04
N THR A 32 2.33 -6.60 -8.72
CA THR A 32 3.28 -7.31 -9.57
C THR A 32 4.44 -7.81 -8.67
N ASP A 33 5.41 -8.53 -9.23
CA ASP A 33 6.67 -8.83 -8.55
C ASP A 33 7.81 -8.06 -9.23
N LEU A 34 8.10 -6.83 -8.76
CA LEU A 34 9.25 -6.03 -9.20
C LEU A 34 10.54 -6.56 -8.58
N SER A 35 10.47 -7.15 -7.39
CA SER A 35 11.61 -7.71 -6.68
C SER A 35 12.28 -8.87 -7.44
N ALA A 36 11.49 -9.68 -8.16
CA ALA A 36 12.01 -10.66 -9.12
C ALA A 36 12.94 -10.02 -10.17
N ARG A 37 12.67 -8.78 -10.62
CA ARG A 37 13.53 -8.06 -11.58
C ARG A 37 14.92 -7.73 -11.03
N ARG A 38 15.04 -7.55 -9.71
CA ARG A 38 16.31 -7.15 -9.07
C ARG A 38 17.23 -8.35 -8.79
N SER A 39 16.69 -9.56 -8.66
CA SER A 39 17.49 -10.76 -8.35
C SER A 39 18.12 -11.42 -9.58
N GLU A 40 17.59 -11.15 -10.77
CA GLU A 40 18.12 -11.65 -12.06
C GLU A 40 18.92 -10.57 -12.81
N GLN A 41 19.85 -9.89 -12.13
CA GLN A 41 20.80 -8.95 -12.76
C GLN A 41 21.85 -9.70 -13.61
N ASP A 42 21.41 -10.39 -14.66
CA ASP A 42 22.23 -10.56 -15.85
C ASP A 42 21.88 -9.40 -16.81
N PRO A 43 22.76 -8.40 -17.02
CA PRO A 43 22.48 -7.24 -17.84
C PRO A 43 22.21 -7.57 -19.32
N ASP A 44 22.50 -8.81 -19.75
CA ASP A 44 22.27 -9.29 -21.11
C ASP A 44 20.94 -10.05 -21.30
N VAL A 45 20.14 -10.22 -20.23
CA VAL A 45 18.83 -10.89 -20.29
C VAL A 45 17.72 -9.86 -20.23
N GLU A 46 16.98 -9.71 -21.33
CA GLU A 46 15.67 -9.05 -21.30
C GLU A 46 14.74 -9.86 -20.39
N LEU A 47 14.55 -9.37 -19.17
CA LEU A 47 13.56 -9.94 -18.26
C LEU A 47 12.17 -9.67 -18.84
N PRO A 48 11.30 -10.69 -18.94
CA PRO A 48 9.93 -10.46 -19.35
C PRO A 48 9.28 -9.43 -18.44
N ASP A 49 8.44 -8.56 -19.00
CA ASP A 49 7.62 -7.66 -18.18
C ASP A 49 6.88 -8.48 -17.13
N PRO A 50 6.96 -8.11 -15.85
CA PRO A 50 6.31 -8.89 -14.83
C PRO A 50 4.80 -8.83 -15.10
N PRO A 51 4.10 -9.98 -15.07
CA PRO A 51 2.73 -10.05 -15.54
C PRO A 51 1.80 -9.32 -14.58
N ILE A 52 1.52 -8.05 -14.86
CA ILE A 52 0.46 -7.29 -14.21
C ILE A 52 -0.88 -7.83 -14.74
N PRO A 53 -1.79 -8.32 -13.87
CA PRO A 53 -3.09 -8.79 -14.32
C PRO A 53 -3.90 -7.70 -15.04
N GLU A 54 -4.62 -8.05 -16.10
CA GLU A 54 -5.39 -7.08 -16.91
C GLU A 54 -6.40 -6.26 -16.09
N TYR A 55 -6.94 -6.83 -15.01
CA TYR A 55 -7.88 -6.14 -14.12
C TYR A 55 -7.21 -5.14 -13.17
N MET A 56 -5.88 -5.16 -13.03
CA MET A 56 -5.18 -4.42 -11.99
C MET A 56 -5.31 -2.91 -12.15
N SER A 57 -5.20 -2.40 -13.38
CA SER A 57 -5.41 -0.97 -13.69
C SER A 57 -6.80 -0.50 -13.22
N GLY A 58 -7.85 -1.23 -13.59
CA GLY A 58 -9.22 -0.91 -13.19
C GLY A 58 -9.44 -1.02 -11.67
N LEU A 59 -8.82 -2.03 -11.03
CA LEU A 59 -8.93 -2.24 -9.59
C LEU A 59 -8.26 -1.11 -8.80
N VAL A 60 -6.99 -0.81 -9.08
CA VAL A 60 -6.24 0.24 -8.37
C VAL A 60 -6.83 1.62 -8.68
N GLY A 61 -7.25 1.85 -9.94
CA GLY A 61 -7.92 3.09 -10.33
C GLY A 61 -9.18 3.33 -9.51
N HIS A 62 -10.03 2.31 -9.38
CA HIS A 62 -11.22 2.41 -8.55
C HIS A 62 -10.90 2.70 -7.08
N ILE A 63 -9.92 1.97 -6.50
CA ILE A 63 -9.50 2.21 -5.11
C ILE A 63 -9.00 3.66 -4.94
N ALA A 64 -8.24 4.19 -5.90
CA ALA A 64 -7.73 5.56 -5.88
C ALA A 64 -8.79 6.66 -6.08
N ASP A 65 -9.97 6.31 -6.59
CA ASP A 65 -11.13 7.20 -6.72
C ASP A 65 -11.94 7.29 -5.43
N VAL A 66 -11.97 6.22 -4.62
CA VAL A 66 -12.81 6.13 -3.41
C VAL A 66 -12.01 6.23 -2.11
N ALA A 67 -10.68 6.21 -2.18
CA ALA A 67 -9.79 6.30 -1.03
C ALA A 67 -8.58 7.21 -1.29
N GLU A 68 -7.96 7.67 -0.21
CA GLU A 68 -6.59 8.17 -0.28
C GLU A 68 -5.63 6.99 -0.31
N VAL A 69 -4.87 6.85 -1.39
CA VAL A 69 -3.96 5.72 -1.59
C VAL A 69 -2.52 6.20 -1.51
N TRP A 70 -1.71 5.49 -0.73
CA TRP A 70 -0.27 5.67 -0.66
C TRP A 70 0.42 4.37 -1.05
N TRP A 71 1.42 4.46 -1.93
CA TRP A 71 2.33 3.35 -2.18
C TRP A 71 3.12 3.05 -0.92
N CYS A 72 3.21 1.77 -0.56
CA CYS A 72 4.01 1.26 0.53
C CYS A 72 5.11 0.38 -0.08
N SER A 73 6.22 0.98 -0.49
CA SER A 73 7.29 0.27 -1.21
C SER A 73 8.68 0.73 -0.75
N THR A 74 9.70 -0.05 -1.11
CA THR A 74 11.11 0.35 -1.03
C THR A 74 11.64 1.00 -2.31
N ASP A 75 10.83 1.00 -3.38
CA ASP A 75 11.13 1.69 -4.63
C ASP A 75 11.16 3.22 -4.46
N ASP A 76 11.96 3.88 -5.27
CA ASP A 76 11.93 5.34 -5.39
C ASP A 76 10.66 5.83 -6.11
N GLN A 77 10.36 7.12 -5.94
CA GLN A 77 9.15 7.74 -6.49
C GLN A 77 9.13 7.71 -8.03
N ASP A 78 10.28 7.81 -8.70
CA ASP A 78 10.34 7.80 -10.17
C ASP A 78 9.88 6.44 -10.71
N SER A 79 10.34 5.35 -10.09
CA SER A 79 9.91 3.99 -10.42
C SER A 79 8.41 3.75 -10.18
N LEU A 80 7.87 4.34 -9.10
CA LEU A 80 6.45 4.27 -8.78
C LEU A 80 5.59 5.13 -9.71
N ASP A 81 6.11 6.26 -10.18
CA ASP A 81 5.45 7.11 -11.16
C ASP A 81 5.39 6.40 -12.54
N ASP A 82 6.44 5.69 -12.92
CA ASP A 82 6.43 4.84 -14.11
C ASP A 82 5.39 3.72 -14.02
N LEU A 83 5.23 3.11 -12.83
CA LEU A 83 4.15 2.14 -12.59
C LEU A 83 2.77 2.79 -12.70
N CYS A 84 2.56 3.98 -12.12
CA CYS A 84 1.32 4.74 -12.28
C CYS A 84 1.01 5.00 -13.76
N ASN A 85 2.01 5.43 -14.54
CA ASN A 85 1.87 5.67 -15.97
C ASN A 85 1.47 4.39 -16.73
N PHE A 86 2.11 3.26 -16.42
CA PHE A 86 1.78 1.96 -16.99
C PHE A 86 0.33 1.55 -16.67
N LEU A 87 -0.11 1.76 -15.43
CA LEU A 87 -1.46 1.46 -14.98
C LEU A 87 -2.51 2.48 -15.46
N GLY A 88 -2.10 3.58 -16.11
CA GLY A 88 -3.01 4.66 -16.53
C GLY A 88 -3.58 5.46 -15.36
N LEU A 89 -2.83 5.57 -14.26
CA LEU A 89 -3.23 6.22 -13.02
C LEU A 89 -2.59 7.60 -12.87
N ARG A 90 -3.20 8.45 -12.03
CA ARG A 90 -2.50 9.61 -11.47
C ARG A 90 -1.35 9.16 -10.56
N THR A 91 -0.32 9.99 -10.44
CA THR A 91 0.72 9.81 -9.42
C THR A 91 0.10 9.68 -8.03
N LEU A 92 0.59 8.70 -7.27
CA LEU A 92 0.23 8.48 -5.88
C LEU A 92 1.46 8.74 -4.99
N PRO A 93 1.26 9.30 -3.79
CA PRO A 93 2.35 9.49 -2.84
C PRO A 93 2.90 8.15 -2.36
N ALA A 94 4.19 8.10 -2.04
CA ALA A 94 4.84 6.94 -1.46
C ALA A 94 5.21 7.14 0.01
N VAL A 95 5.10 6.08 0.80
CA VAL A 95 5.70 5.94 2.12
C VAL A 95 6.65 4.75 2.09
N ALA A 96 7.90 4.99 2.49
CA ALA A 96 8.92 3.96 2.45
C ALA A 96 8.72 2.90 3.54
N LEU A 97 8.89 1.63 3.17
CA LEU A 97 9.14 0.55 4.13
C LEU A 97 10.63 0.57 4.49
N GLY A 98 10.96 0.78 5.77
CA GLY A 98 12.34 0.64 6.26
C GLY A 98 12.87 -0.78 5.99
N SER A 99 14.11 -0.89 5.52
CA SER A 99 14.71 -2.11 4.94
C SER A 99 14.83 -3.33 5.86
N GLU A 100 14.54 -3.20 7.16
CA GLU A 100 14.74 -4.28 8.14
C GLU A 100 13.54 -4.56 9.05
N GLU A 101 12.52 -3.70 9.04
CA GLU A 101 11.29 -3.93 9.78
C GLU A 101 10.10 -3.45 8.96
N MET A 102 9.11 -4.31 8.73
CA MET A 102 7.78 -4.02 8.13
C MET A 102 6.94 -3.06 9.01
N SER A 103 7.60 -2.15 9.73
CA SER A 103 7.22 -1.51 10.98
C SER A 103 7.73 -0.05 11.01
N ASP A 104 7.97 0.53 9.83
CA ASP A 104 8.43 1.91 9.68
C ASP A 104 7.53 2.89 10.45
N ALA A 105 8.15 3.79 11.18
CA ALA A 105 7.44 4.79 11.99
C ALA A 105 6.52 5.66 11.12
N SER A 106 6.85 5.87 9.85
CA SER A 106 6.08 6.67 8.89
C SER A 106 4.77 5.97 8.50
N VAL A 107 4.82 4.67 8.20
CA VAL A 107 3.64 3.83 7.95
C VAL A 107 2.71 3.84 9.16
N ARG A 108 3.28 3.61 10.36
CA ARG A 108 2.51 3.62 11.61
C ARG A 108 1.90 5.00 11.88
N ARG A 109 2.65 6.08 11.65
CA ARG A 109 2.16 7.45 11.83
C ARG A 109 0.96 7.73 10.93
N LEU A 110 1.04 7.36 9.64
CA LEU A 110 -0.08 7.55 8.70
C LEU A 110 -1.34 6.82 9.19
N LEU A 111 -1.22 5.53 9.52
CA LEU A 111 -2.34 4.72 9.99
C LEU A 111 -2.93 5.23 11.32
N TRP A 112 -2.09 5.51 12.32
CA TRP A 112 -2.54 6.03 13.61
C TRP A 112 -3.16 7.42 13.52
N SER A 113 -2.67 8.27 12.61
CA SER A 113 -3.26 9.60 12.40
C SER A 113 -4.60 9.50 11.70
N ALA A 114 -4.72 8.65 10.67
CA ALA A 114 -5.99 8.44 9.96
C ALA A 114 -7.05 7.81 10.87
N ASP A 115 -6.71 6.75 11.62
CA ASP A 115 -7.60 6.10 12.60
C ASP A 115 -8.09 7.08 13.66
N ALA A 116 -7.19 7.90 14.21
CA ALA A 116 -7.57 8.91 15.21
C ALA A 116 -8.42 10.05 14.63
N GLY A 117 -8.29 10.32 13.34
CA GLY A 117 -9.18 11.20 12.57
C GLY A 117 -10.54 10.58 12.25
N GLY A 118 -10.79 9.32 12.65
CA GLY A 118 -12.05 8.61 12.43
C GLY A 118 -12.18 7.99 11.04
N ARG A 119 -11.07 7.84 10.30
CA ARG A 119 -11.05 7.24 8.97
C ARG A 119 -10.89 5.73 9.06
N ALA A 120 -11.53 5.00 8.14
CA ALA A 120 -11.21 3.59 7.95
C ALA A 120 -9.78 3.47 7.36
N THR A 121 -9.02 2.50 7.85
CA THR A 121 -7.64 2.26 7.44
C THR A 121 -7.47 0.85 6.89
N TYR A 122 -6.79 0.74 5.76
CA TYR A 122 -6.49 -0.52 5.09
C TYR A 122 -5.01 -0.62 4.81
N PHE A 123 -4.42 -1.81 5.02
CA PHE A 123 -3.05 -2.09 4.66
C PHE A 123 -3.02 -3.39 3.84
N ILE A 124 -2.70 -3.24 2.56
CA ILE A 124 -2.68 -4.30 1.56
C ILE A 124 -1.22 -4.56 1.19
N ASP A 125 -0.70 -5.73 1.51
CA ASP A 125 0.69 -6.09 1.22
C ASP A 125 0.86 -7.60 1.06
N ASP A 126 2.03 -8.03 0.59
CA ASP A 126 2.48 -9.42 0.73
C ASP A 126 3.13 -9.58 2.11
N PHE A 127 2.30 -9.89 3.12
CA PHE A 127 2.81 -10.04 4.47
C PHE A 127 3.48 -11.40 4.69
N ALA A 128 3.36 -12.35 3.75
CA ALA A 128 3.77 -13.74 3.93
C ALA A 128 3.28 -14.36 5.27
N GLY A 129 2.08 -13.99 5.72
CA GLY A 129 1.52 -14.38 7.02
C GLY A 129 2.07 -13.63 8.24
N VAL A 130 2.98 -12.67 8.06
CA VAL A 130 3.59 -11.84 9.11
C VAL A 130 2.96 -10.44 9.11
N VAL A 131 1.79 -10.34 9.75
CA VAL A 131 1.10 -9.05 9.90
C VAL A 131 1.94 -8.10 10.79
N PRO A 132 2.12 -6.83 10.39
CA PRO A 132 2.84 -5.85 11.18
C PRO A 132 2.23 -5.69 12.58
N ALA A 133 3.07 -5.76 13.60
CA ALA A 133 2.63 -5.47 14.95
C ALA A 133 2.37 -3.96 15.15
N ARG A 134 1.45 -3.64 16.06
CA ARG A 134 1.18 -2.27 16.56
C ARG A 134 0.53 -1.33 15.54
N LEU A 135 -0.34 -1.88 14.69
CA LEU A 135 -1.29 -1.11 13.91
C LEU A 135 -2.46 -0.64 14.80
N PRO A 136 -3.24 0.37 14.39
CA PRO A 136 -4.53 0.65 15.00
C PRO A 136 -5.46 -0.56 14.93
N ASP A 137 -6.20 -0.83 16.01
CA ASP A 137 -7.08 -2.01 16.12
C ASP A 137 -8.14 -2.08 15.00
N GLY A 138 -8.55 -0.93 14.45
CA GLY A 138 -9.50 -0.83 13.35
C GLY A 138 -8.91 -1.04 11.96
N THR A 139 -7.57 -1.22 11.83
CA THR A 139 -6.93 -1.36 10.52
C THR A 139 -7.21 -2.73 9.93
N VAL A 140 -7.80 -2.76 8.75
CA VAL A 140 -8.05 -3.98 7.99
C VAL A 140 -6.78 -4.34 7.21
N VAL A 141 -6.22 -5.53 7.49
CA VAL A 141 -5.03 -6.04 6.83
C VAL A 141 -5.42 -7.05 5.77
N ILE A 142 -4.91 -6.88 4.55
CA ILE A 142 -5.13 -7.77 3.42
C ILE A 142 -3.79 -8.35 3.01
N ASP A 143 -3.58 -9.62 3.35
CA ASP A 143 -2.39 -10.36 2.96
C ASP A 143 -2.59 -10.99 1.58
N THR A 144 -1.71 -10.65 0.64
CA THR A 144 -1.72 -11.13 -0.75
C THR A 144 -0.77 -12.29 -0.99
N ALA A 145 0.07 -12.68 -0.01
CA ALA A 145 1.10 -13.70 -0.14
C ALA A 145 0.65 -15.00 -0.81
N ALA A 146 -0.54 -15.48 -0.44
CA ALA A 146 -1.07 -16.74 -0.97
C ALA A 146 -1.44 -16.66 -2.46
N ASP A 147 -1.74 -15.46 -2.96
CA ASP A 147 -2.16 -15.23 -4.34
C ASP A 147 -1.06 -14.57 -5.20
N MET A 148 -0.01 -14.02 -4.57
CA MET A 148 1.11 -13.28 -5.19
C MET A 148 0.70 -12.03 -5.99
N VAL A 149 -0.59 -11.69 -5.96
CA VAL A 149 -1.22 -10.47 -6.50
C VAL A 149 -2.53 -10.21 -5.77
N LEU A 150 -2.96 -8.96 -5.72
CA LEU A 150 -4.24 -8.54 -5.17
C LEU A 150 -5.39 -9.02 -6.07
N ARG A 151 -6.28 -9.84 -5.52
CA ARG A 151 -7.52 -10.25 -6.20
C ARG A 151 -8.69 -9.33 -5.83
N PRO A 152 -9.57 -8.97 -6.78
CA PRO A 152 -10.75 -8.12 -6.52
C PRO A 152 -11.61 -8.65 -5.36
N GLU A 153 -11.81 -9.97 -5.29
CA GLU A 153 -12.58 -10.64 -4.24
C GLU A 153 -12.01 -10.49 -2.83
N ARG A 154 -10.72 -10.15 -2.67
CA ARG A 154 -10.08 -9.91 -1.37
C ARG A 154 -10.22 -8.46 -0.89
N VAL A 155 -10.56 -7.54 -1.79
CA VAL A 155 -10.78 -6.13 -1.44
C VAL A 155 -12.09 -6.01 -0.63
N PRO A 156 -12.15 -5.22 0.45
CA PRO A 156 -13.38 -4.98 1.20
C PRO A 156 -14.48 -4.37 0.33
N SER A 157 -15.75 -4.67 0.63
CA SER A 157 -16.91 -4.28 -0.20
C SER A 157 -16.98 -2.79 -0.51
N GLU A 158 -16.60 -1.97 0.46
CA GLU A 158 -16.57 -0.51 0.41
C GLU A 158 -15.46 0.05 -0.49
N LEU A 159 -14.50 -0.79 -0.88
CA LEU A 159 -13.41 -0.48 -1.81
C LEU A 159 -13.56 -1.24 -3.16
N ARG A 160 -14.66 -1.99 -3.37
CA ARG A 160 -14.92 -2.69 -4.65
C ARG A 160 -15.70 -1.80 -5.60
N ALA A 161 -15.39 -1.92 -6.90
CA ALA A 161 -16.25 -1.41 -7.95
C ALA A 161 -17.61 -2.14 -7.88
N GLY A 162 -18.69 -1.37 -7.79
CA GLY A 162 -20.07 -1.89 -7.74
C GLY A 162 -20.57 -2.47 -9.04
#